data_AF-A0A427THF5-F1
#
_entry.id   AF-A0A427THF5-F1
#
_cell.length_a   1.000
_cell.length_b   1.000
_cell.length_c   1.000
_cell.angle_alpha   90.00
_cell.angle_beta   90.00
_cell.angle_gamma   90.00
#
_symmetry.space_group_name_H-M   'P 1'
#
loop_
_entity.id
_entity.type
_entity.pdbx_description
1 polymer ?
#
loop_
_entity_poly.entity_id
_entity_poly.type
_entity_poly.pdbx_seq_one_letter_code
_entity_poly.pdbx_strand_id
1 'polypeptide(L)'
;MTAAGYRVAPARLDTAAGEFGSRADALGSAQKAVAGEKLPAAAFGRVSESAAAAKTFEKTMTELGEKLGEHVSRAKKLQSGLTESAAGYRRTDAQVAAMYRALLPEDPLPKAGNPAGVGGSADTGAWAHAIEENRAKVADALTAEHAKLAGLTDAGEIARSQARIKLYEDILANNRQILKFDPSGNGRIAELVGHIEPGTRNVGLFVPGVNTQMSNFDAYAGLGRSLVAADPTGRTAMVVWADGVFPQNPVVQGPDASYAQTMAPDLKHFTDDLRGEISSHAGDGVTLTAIGHSYGGATVGLAETHGLDVDRVLHVESAGMGHGVWSPSDLPASQAGVQRYSMTAPLDPIEIAQGNAWGLEWTGIGHGADPDTFPGVTELETGRDADGSQLWGLSSHSDVLKPGSESWTNIYRVITTGPVTPDGTFDPRGILEHGVEFLNDGGVLR
;
A
#
# COMPACT_ATOMS: atom_id res chain seq x y z
N MET A 1 -11.07 -29.78 -7.29
CA MET A 1 -11.32 -29.16 -5.96
C MET A 1 -11.67 -27.71 -6.22
N THR A 2 -12.84 -27.24 -5.79
CA THR A 2 -13.32 -25.87 -6.11
C THR A 2 -12.86 -24.88 -5.04
N ALA A 3 -12.63 -23.62 -5.44
CA ALA A 3 -12.21 -22.50 -4.59
C ALA A 3 -13.17 -22.13 -3.44
N ALA A 4 -14.25 -22.90 -3.25
CA ALA A 4 -15.19 -22.76 -2.13
C ALA A 4 -14.71 -23.46 -0.84
N GLY A 5 -13.57 -24.17 -0.88
CA GLY A 5 -13.17 -25.13 0.16
C GLY A 5 -12.65 -24.56 1.49
N TYR A 6 -12.29 -23.27 1.61
CA TYR A 6 -11.66 -22.75 2.83
C TYR A 6 -11.99 -21.28 3.15
N ARG A 7 -13.22 -20.82 2.93
CA ARG A 7 -13.67 -19.57 3.58
C ARG A 7 -14.22 -19.92 4.96
N VAL A 8 -13.34 -19.89 5.96
CA VAL A 8 -13.78 -19.91 7.35
C VAL A 8 -14.52 -18.60 7.61
N ALA A 9 -15.81 -18.68 7.93
CA ALA A 9 -16.58 -17.52 8.33
C ALA A 9 -16.52 -17.40 9.86
N PRO A 10 -15.89 -16.36 10.45
CA PRO A 10 -15.77 -16.21 11.90
C PRO A 10 -17.12 -16.30 12.62
N ALA A 11 -18.20 -15.82 12.00
CA ALA A 11 -19.56 -15.95 12.51
C ALA A 11 -20.02 -17.41 12.70
N ARG A 12 -19.61 -18.33 11.82
CA ARG A 12 -19.94 -19.76 11.95
C ARG A 12 -19.16 -20.42 13.09
N LEU A 13 -17.93 -19.98 13.32
CA LEU A 13 -17.13 -20.43 14.47
C LEU A 13 -17.76 -19.98 15.78
N ASP A 14 -18.24 -18.73 15.85
CA ASP A 14 -18.98 -18.23 17.01
C ASP A 14 -20.29 -19.01 17.26
N THR A 15 -21.07 -19.27 16.21
CA THR A 15 -22.29 -20.10 16.33
C THR A 15 -21.95 -21.46 16.93
N ALA A 16 -20.93 -22.14 16.40
CA ALA A 16 -20.50 -23.44 16.90
C ALA A 16 -19.99 -23.36 18.36
N ALA A 17 -19.25 -22.30 18.72
CA ALA A 17 -18.83 -22.07 20.10
C ALA A 17 -20.04 -21.92 21.05
N GLY A 18 -21.08 -21.19 20.64
CA GLY A 18 -22.34 -21.04 21.37
C GLY A 18 -23.09 -22.37 21.58
N GLU A 19 -23.10 -23.24 20.57
CA GLU A 19 -23.66 -24.59 20.69
C GLU A 19 -22.89 -25.44 21.70
N PHE A 20 -21.55 -25.42 21.68
CA PHE A 20 -20.74 -26.12 22.67
C PHE A 20 -20.93 -25.57 24.09
N GLY A 21 -21.07 -24.25 24.24
CA GLY A 21 -21.43 -23.63 25.51
C GLY A 21 -22.78 -24.14 26.04
N SER A 22 -23.81 -24.14 25.19
CA SER A 22 -25.15 -24.64 25.54
C SER A 22 -25.12 -26.12 25.94
N ARG A 23 -24.33 -26.95 25.24
CA ARG A 23 -24.12 -28.36 25.60
C ARG A 23 -23.38 -28.52 26.93
N ALA A 24 -22.36 -27.69 27.17
CA ALA A 24 -21.62 -27.70 28.43
C ALA A 24 -22.54 -27.34 29.61
N ASP A 25 -23.47 -26.39 29.43
CA ASP A 25 -24.44 -25.99 30.46
C ASP A 25 -25.48 -27.09 30.73
N ALA A 26 -25.98 -27.75 29.68
CA ALA A 26 -26.89 -28.88 29.82
C ALA A 26 -26.22 -30.07 30.53
N LEU A 27 -24.99 -30.43 30.12
CA LEU A 27 -24.20 -31.47 30.76
C LEU A 27 -23.83 -31.11 32.20
N GLY A 28 -23.53 -29.83 32.47
CA GLY A 28 -23.23 -29.34 33.81
C GLY A 28 -24.44 -29.42 34.74
N SER A 29 -25.63 -29.14 34.22
CA SER A 29 -26.89 -29.31 34.96
C SER A 29 -27.14 -30.78 35.29
N ALA A 30 -26.94 -31.69 34.33
CA ALA A 30 -27.05 -33.13 34.54
C ALA A 30 -26.00 -33.64 35.56
N GLN A 31 -24.76 -33.15 35.46
CA GLN A 31 -23.68 -33.50 36.37
C GLN A 31 -24.00 -33.09 37.81
N LYS A 32 -24.54 -31.88 38.03
CA LYS A 32 -24.98 -31.40 39.35
C LYS A 32 -26.12 -32.25 39.90
N ALA A 33 -27.10 -32.62 39.06
CA ALA A 33 -28.21 -33.48 39.47
C ALA A 33 -27.70 -34.86 39.92
N VAL A 34 -26.81 -35.48 39.14
CA VAL A 34 -26.20 -36.79 39.49
C VAL A 34 -25.35 -36.70 40.76
N ALA A 35 -24.53 -35.67 40.91
CA ALA A 35 -23.68 -35.48 42.09
C ALA A 35 -24.48 -35.14 43.36
N GLY A 36 -25.66 -34.54 43.21
CA GLY A 36 -26.56 -34.18 44.31
C GLY A 36 -27.45 -35.33 44.80
N GLU A 37 -27.62 -36.38 43.99
CA GLU A 37 -28.49 -37.51 44.31
C GLU A 37 -27.83 -38.40 45.39
N LYS A 38 -28.32 -38.27 46.62
CA LYS A 38 -27.87 -39.07 47.77
C LYS A 38 -29.05 -39.83 48.35
N LEU A 39 -29.06 -41.15 48.14
CA LEU A 39 -30.04 -42.03 48.76
C LEU A 39 -29.44 -42.68 50.01
N PRO A 40 -30.09 -42.56 51.18
CA PRO A 40 -29.62 -43.27 52.38
C PRO A 40 -29.70 -44.78 52.14
N ALA A 41 -28.78 -45.55 52.71
CA ALA A 41 -28.77 -47.01 52.55
C ALA A 41 -30.11 -47.67 52.90
N ALA A 42 -30.85 -47.10 53.86
CA ALA A 42 -32.19 -47.55 54.26
C ALA A 42 -33.25 -47.47 53.14
N ALA A 43 -33.05 -46.64 52.11
CA ALA A 43 -33.93 -46.54 50.94
C ALA A 43 -33.88 -47.81 50.06
N PHE A 44 -32.79 -48.58 50.15
CA PHE A 44 -32.61 -49.85 49.45
C PHE A 44 -33.11 -51.06 50.26
N GLY A 45 -33.55 -50.84 51.50
CA GLY A 45 -33.95 -51.87 52.46
C GLY A 45 -33.16 -51.77 53.77
N ARG A 46 -33.71 -52.35 54.84
CA ARG A 46 -33.10 -52.34 56.19
C ARG A 46 -32.50 -53.69 56.58
N VAL A 47 -32.10 -54.49 55.60
CA VAL A 47 -31.50 -55.82 55.79
C VAL A 47 -30.04 -55.79 55.33
N SER A 48 -29.20 -56.71 55.82
CA SER A 48 -27.77 -56.77 55.47
C SER A 48 -27.52 -56.90 53.97
N GLU A 49 -28.41 -57.58 53.27
CA GLU A 49 -28.34 -57.94 51.86
C GLU A 49 -28.53 -56.71 50.95
N SER A 50 -29.20 -55.64 51.40
CA SER A 50 -29.40 -54.42 50.62
C SER A 50 -28.20 -53.45 50.62
N ALA A 51 -27.21 -53.67 51.50
CA ALA A 51 -26.04 -52.79 51.62
C ALA A 51 -25.17 -52.79 50.35
N ALA A 52 -25.07 -53.93 49.65
CA ALA A 52 -24.31 -54.03 48.41
C ALA A 52 -24.93 -53.21 47.27
N ALA A 53 -26.27 -53.15 47.21
CA ALA A 53 -27.00 -52.35 46.22
C ALA A 53 -26.80 -50.85 46.47
N ALA A 54 -26.87 -50.40 47.73
CA ALA A 54 -26.60 -49.01 48.11
C ALA A 54 -25.18 -48.55 47.72
N LYS A 55 -24.16 -49.38 48.01
CA LYS A 55 -22.77 -49.09 47.64
C LYS A 55 -22.54 -49.08 46.13
N THR A 56 -23.21 -49.98 45.39
CA THR A 56 -23.14 -50.02 43.92
C THR A 56 -23.77 -48.77 43.30
N PHE A 57 -24.90 -48.31 43.84
CA PHE A 57 -25.53 -47.06 43.42
C PHE A 57 -24.60 -45.86 43.65
N GLU A 58 -24.04 -45.72 44.86
CA GLU A 58 -23.12 -44.62 45.21
C GLU A 58 -21.92 -44.56 44.26
N LYS A 59 -21.28 -45.72 44.00
CA LYS A 59 -20.17 -45.84 43.04
C LYS A 59 -20.59 -45.42 41.63
N THR A 60 -21.75 -45.91 41.16
CA THR A 60 -22.24 -45.62 39.81
C THR A 60 -22.54 -44.13 39.61
N MET A 61 -23.19 -43.49 40.59
CA MET A 61 -23.48 -42.06 40.54
C MET A 61 -22.21 -41.22 40.58
N THR A 62 -21.21 -41.62 41.36
CA THR A 62 -19.91 -40.95 41.41
C THR A 62 -19.19 -41.01 40.06
N GLU A 63 -19.02 -42.21 39.49
CA GLU A 63 -18.33 -42.39 38.19
C GLU A 63 -19.08 -41.69 37.04
N LEU A 64 -20.42 -41.68 37.08
CA LEU A 64 -21.23 -40.93 36.10
C LEU A 64 -21.02 -39.42 36.23
N GLY A 65 -21.01 -38.90 37.46
CA GLY A 65 -20.73 -37.49 37.74
C GLY A 65 -19.36 -37.04 37.26
N GLU A 66 -18.33 -37.87 37.46
CA GLU A 66 -16.97 -37.62 36.96
C GLU A 66 -16.91 -37.60 35.43
N LYS A 67 -17.49 -38.62 34.76
CA LYS A 67 -17.55 -38.67 33.29
C LYS A 67 -18.28 -37.46 32.70
N LEU A 68 -19.41 -37.07 33.27
CA LEU A 68 -20.13 -35.87 32.85
C LEU A 68 -19.27 -34.62 33.05
N GLY A 69 -18.54 -34.52 34.17
CA GLY A 69 -17.58 -33.45 34.43
C GLY A 69 -16.48 -33.37 33.37
N GLU A 70 -15.91 -34.50 32.95
CA GLU A 70 -14.95 -34.52 31.84
C GLU A 70 -15.56 -34.03 30.52
N HIS A 71 -16.80 -34.44 30.21
CA HIS A 71 -17.48 -33.99 28.99
C HIS A 71 -17.80 -32.49 29.03
N VAL A 72 -18.15 -31.94 30.19
CA VAL A 72 -18.29 -30.49 30.39
C VAL A 72 -16.97 -29.78 30.10
N SER A 73 -15.86 -30.25 30.68
CA SER A 73 -14.53 -29.68 30.44
C SER A 73 -14.12 -29.75 28.97
N ARG A 74 -14.37 -30.88 28.30
CA ARG A 74 -14.13 -31.05 26.86
C ARG A 74 -14.96 -30.07 26.02
N ALA A 75 -16.25 -29.93 26.30
CA ALA A 75 -17.13 -29.00 25.60
C ALA A 75 -16.70 -27.54 25.80
N LYS A 76 -16.32 -27.16 27.02
CA LYS A 76 -15.78 -25.80 27.30
C LYS A 76 -14.46 -25.55 26.59
N LYS A 77 -13.56 -26.54 26.54
CA LYS A 77 -12.29 -26.40 25.79
C LYS A 77 -12.54 -26.19 24.30
N LEU A 78 -13.51 -26.89 23.71
CA LEU A 78 -13.91 -26.70 22.31
C LEU A 78 -14.55 -25.33 22.10
N GLN A 79 -15.43 -24.89 23.00
CA GLN A 79 -16.00 -23.54 22.99
C GLN A 79 -14.88 -22.47 22.98
N SER A 80 -13.97 -22.51 23.95
CA SER A 80 -12.86 -21.54 24.04
C SER A 80 -11.99 -21.55 22.79
N GLY A 81 -11.57 -22.72 22.32
CA GLY A 81 -10.73 -22.83 21.11
C GLY A 81 -11.41 -22.29 19.85
N LEU A 82 -12.73 -22.50 19.70
CA LEU A 82 -13.50 -21.92 18.59
C LEU A 82 -13.62 -20.40 18.69
N THR A 83 -13.88 -19.86 19.89
CA THR A 83 -13.93 -18.41 20.12
C THR A 83 -12.57 -17.76 19.86
N GLU A 84 -11.48 -18.35 20.35
CA GLU A 84 -10.11 -17.88 20.11
C GLU A 84 -9.74 -17.92 18.62
N SER A 85 -10.12 -18.99 17.92
CA SER A 85 -9.92 -19.10 16.47
C SER A 85 -10.69 -18.03 15.71
N ALA A 86 -11.97 -17.79 16.04
CA ALA A 86 -12.79 -16.76 15.42
C ALA A 86 -12.18 -15.36 15.63
N ALA A 87 -11.72 -15.07 16.84
CA ALA A 87 -11.01 -13.82 17.15
C ALA A 87 -9.68 -13.71 16.38
N GLY A 88 -8.93 -14.81 16.25
CA GLY A 88 -7.72 -14.89 15.45
C GLY A 88 -7.96 -14.53 13.99
N TYR A 89 -8.95 -15.16 13.34
CA TYR A 89 -9.32 -14.84 11.96
C TYR A 89 -9.68 -13.37 11.78
N ARG A 90 -10.48 -12.79 12.68
CA ARG A 90 -10.83 -11.35 12.59
C ARG A 90 -9.61 -10.44 12.72
N ARG A 91 -8.65 -10.78 13.59
CA ARG A 91 -7.41 -10.00 13.73
C ARG A 91 -6.60 -10.04 12.43
N THR A 92 -6.42 -11.22 11.86
CA THR A 92 -5.71 -11.37 10.58
C THR A 92 -6.44 -10.64 9.45
N ASP A 93 -7.77 -10.76 9.36
CA ASP A 93 -8.56 -10.03 8.36
C ASP A 93 -8.39 -8.51 8.50
N ALA A 94 -8.37 -8.00 9.74
CA ALA A 94 -8.15 -6.58 10.00
C ALA A 94 -6.73 -6.12 9.62
N GLN A 95 -5.71 -6.93 9.92
CA GLN A 95 -4.31 -6.66 9.56
C GLN A 95 -4.11 -6.66 8.05
N VAL A 96 -4.64 -7.67 7.36
CA VAL A 96 -4.60 -7.79 5.90
C VAL A 96 -5.36 -6.63 5.24
N ALA A 97 -6.52 -6.25 5.79
CA ALA A 97 -7.26 -5.07 5.30
C ALA A 97 -6.47 -3.77 5.50
N ALA A 98 -5.77 -3.61 6.63
CA ALA A 98 -4.92 -2.45 6.87
C ALA A 98 -3.75 -2.40 5.87
N MET A 99 -3.10 -3.54 5.60
CA MET A 99 -2.05 -3.67 4.59
C MET A 99 -2.55 -3.27 3.20
N TYR A 100 -3.77 -3.70 2.82
CA TYR A 100 -4.34 -3.30 1.54
C TYR A 100 -4.68 -1.81 1.47
N ARG A 101 -5.18 -1.21 2.56
CA ARG A 101 -5.43 0.25 2.59
C ARG A 101 -4.14 1.05 2.48
N ALA A 102 -3.05 0.57 3.08
CA ALA A 102 -1.75 1.21 2.95
C ALA A 102 -1.22 1.24 1.50
N LEU A 103 -1.45 0.17 0.74
CA LEU A 103 -1.11 0.08 -0.68
C LEU A 103 -2.08 0.84 -1.59
N LEU A 104 -3.21 1.27 -1.05
CA LEU A 104 -4.31 1.95 -1.76
C LEU A 104 -4.56 3.29 -1.08
N PRO A 105 -3.73 4.33 -1.29
CA PRO A 105 -3.96 5.62 -0.67
C PRO A 105 -5.35 6.14 -1.08
N GLU A 106 -6.32 6.02 -0.18
CA GLU A 106 -7.67 6.59 -0.32
C GLU A 106 -7.68 8.05 0.11
N ASP A 107 -6.77 8.42 1.03
CA ASP A 107 -6.56 9.78 1.47
C ASP A 107 -5.48 10.46 0.61
N PRO A 108 -5.70 11.71 0.17
CA PRO A 108 -4.66 12.45 -0.51
C PRO A 108 -3.46 12.63 0.41
N LEU A 109 -2.25 12.45 -0.14
CA LEU A 109 -1.01 12.91 0.50
C LEU A 109 -1.26 14.32 1.08
N PRO A 110 -0.81 14.61 2.32
CA PRO A 110 -1.03 15.90 2.96
C PRO A 110 -0.71 17.04 2.00
N LYS A 111 -1.68 17.93 1.82
CA LYS A 111 -1.57 19.02 0.85
C LYS A 111 -0.50 20.00 1.32
N ALA A 112 0.57 20.11 0.55
CA ALA A 112 1.28 21.39 0.50
C ALA A 112 0.30 22.44 -0.03
N GLY A 113 0.14 23.56 0.71
CA GLY A 113 -0.62 24.70 0.20
C GLY A 113 -0.09 25.10 -1.17
N ASN A 114 -0.97 25.53 -2.08
CA ASN A 114 -0.58 25.93 -3.44
C ASN A 114 0.28 27.21 -3.32
N PRO A 115 1.62 27.17 -3.45
CA PRO A 115 2.42 28.38 -3.34
C PRO A 115 2.10 29.26 -4.54
N ALA A 116 1.95 30.56 -4.32
CA ALA A 116 1.77 31.50 -5.42
C ALA A 116 2.96 31.36 -6.40
N GLY A 117 2.67 31.19 -7.69
CA GLY A 117 3.67 31.14 -8.76
C GLY A 117 4.05 29.74 -9.28
N VAL A 118 3.47 28.65 -8.77
CA VAL A 118 3.73 27.28 -9.27
C VAL A 118 2.95 26.93 -10.55
N GLY A 119 1.97 27.76 -10.91
CA GLY A 119 1.30 27.74 -12.21
C GLY A 119 1.33 29.12 -12.85
N GLY A 120 1.39 29.19 -14.18
CA GLY A 120 1.45 30.45 -14.92
C GLY A 120 1.98 30.29 -16.34
N SER A 121 1.82 31.35 -17.15
CA SER A 121 2.23 31.43 -18.55
C SER A 121 3.75 31.61 -18.71
N ALA A 122 4.58 30.70 -18.19
CA ALA A 122 5.95 30.63 -18.68
C ALA A 122 5.96 30.12 -20.12
N ASP A 123 7.08 30.33 -20.81
CA ASP A 123 7.30 29.81 -22.16
C ASP A 123 7.45 28.28 -22.09
N THR A 124 6.34 27.57 -22.17
CA THR A 124 6.30 26.10 -22.09
C THR A 124 6.68 25.44 -23.41
N GLY A 125 7.36 26.15 -24.31
CA GLY A 125 7.93 25.57 -25.51
C GLY A 125 6.93 24.83 -26.40
N ALA A 126 7.29 23.63 -26.84
CA ALA A 126 6.40 22.83 -27.67
C ALA A 126 5.17 22.30 -26.90
N TRP A 127 5.19 22.36 -25.56
CA TRP A 127 4.06 21.98 -24.72
C TRP A 127 3.03 23.09 -24.51
N ALA A 128 3.29 24.33 -24.93
CA ALA A 128 2.31 25.42 -24.84
C ALA A 128 0.98 25.05 -25.53
N HIS A 129 1.09 24.48 -26.73
CA HIS A 129 -0.08 24.04 -27.48
C HIS A 129 -0.80 22.86 -26.79
N ALA A 130 -0.05 21.86 -26.30
CA ALA A 130 -0.62 20.72 -25.59
C ALA A 130 -1.35 21.15 -24.31
N ILE A 131 -0.81 22.10 -23.55
CA ILE A 131 -1.44 22.65 -22.34
C ILE A 131 -2.75 23.36 -22.68
N GLU A 132 -2.77 24.19 -23.73
CA GLU A 132 -3.98 24.87 -24.18
C GLU A 132 -5.06 23.88 -24.66
N GLU A 133 -4.68 22.91 -25.49
CA GLU A 133 -5.59 21.86 -25.96
C GLU A 133 -6.15 21.04 -24.80
N ASN A 134 -5.30 20.62 -23.86
CA ASN A 134 -5.73 19.82 -22.72
C ASN A 134 -6.61 20.62 -21.76
N ARG A 135 -6.39 21.94 -21.65
CA ARG A 135 -7.28 22.82 -20.88
C ARG A 135 -8.71 22.81 -21.44
N ALA A 136 -8.86 22.82 -22.77
CA ALA A 136 -10.17 22.67 -23.40
C ALA A 136 -10.79 21.29 -23.10
N LYS A 137 -10.01 20.21 -23.23
CA LYS A 137 -10.46 18.84 -22.89
C LYS A 137 -10.88 18.70 -21.42
N VAL A 138 -10.20 19.37 -20.49
CA VAL A 138 -10.56 19.39 -19.06
C VAL A 138 -11.91 20.09 -18.85
N ALA A 139 -12.18 21.20 -19.55
CA ALA A 139 -13.48 21.88 -19.47
C ALA A 139 -14.63 21.01 -20.01
N ASP A 140 -14.40 20.29 -21.10
CA ASP A 140 -15.35 19.33 -21.65
C ASP A 140 -15.58 18.16 -20.68
N ALA A 141 -14.50 17.62 -20.10
CA ALA A 141 -14.55 16.54 -19.12
C ALA A 141 -15.28 16.95 -17.84
N LEU A 142 -15.12 18.20 -17.36
CA LEU A 142 -15.87 18.74 -16.23
C LEU A 142 -17.37 18.76 -16.51
N THR A 143 -17.77 19.22 -17.69
CA THR A 143 -19.18 19.23 -18.10
C THR A 143 -19.74 17.80 -18.15
N ALA A 144 -19.00 16.87 -18.75
CA ALA A 144 -19.39 15.46 -18.84
C ALA A 144 -19.48 14.78 -17.47
N GLU A 145 -18.55 15.07 -16.56
CA GLU A 145 -18.53 14.47 -15.23
C GLU A 145 -19.67 15.00 -14.34
N HIS A 146 -20.06 16.27 -14.45
CA HIS A 146 -21.28 16.78 -13.79
C HIS A 146 -22.54 16.08 -14.29
N ALA A 147 -22.67 15.88 -15.61
CA ALA A 147 -23.81 15.17 -16.18
C ALA A 147 -23.85 13.71 -15.72
N LYS A 148 -22.69 13.06 -15.64
CA LYS A 148 -22.55 11.70 -15.09
C LYS A 148 -22.96 11.65 -13.63
N LEU A 149 -22.44 12.55 -12.78
CA LEU A 149 -22.72 12.59 -11.35
C LEU A 149 -24.23 12.63 -11.04
N ALA A 150 -25.01 13.38 -11.84
CA ALA A 150 -26.46 13.49 -11.66
C ALA A 150 -27.22 12.15 -11.80
N GLY A 151 -26.62 11.16 -12.47
CA GLY A 151 -27.20 9.83 -12.67
C GLY A 151 -26.63 8.73 -11.77
N LEU A 152 -25.63 9.02 -10.94
CA LEU A 152 -24.98 8.01 -10.09
C LEU A 152 -25.77 7.77 -8.80
N THR A 153 -25.78 6.52 -8.34
CA THR A 153 -26.43 6.10 -7.09
C THR A 153 -25.47 5.38 -6.13
N ASP A 154 -24.39 4.80 -6.64
CA ASP A 154 -23.35 4.19 -5.82
C ASP A 154 -22.50 5.26 -5.12
N ALA A 155 -22.36 5.14 -3.79
CA ALA A 155 -21.65 6.13 -2.98
C ALA A 155 -20.16 6.24 -3.36
N GLY A 156 -19.52 5.14 -3.76
CA GLY A 156 -18.12 5.13 -4.19
C GLY A 156 -17.94 5.80 -5.55
N GLU A 157 -18.82 5.53 -6.51
CA GLU A 157 -18.82 6.21 -7.80
C GLU A 157 -19.11 7.71 -7.66
N ILE A 158 -20.05 8.09 -6.79
CA ILE A 158 -20.33 9.49 -6.46
C ILE A 158 -19.08 10.17 -5.90
N ALA A 159 -18.41 9.57 -4.91
CA ALA A 159 -17.20 10.13 -4.31
C ALA A 159 -16.07 10.30 -5.34
N ARG A 160 -15.84 9.30 -6.21
CA ARG A 160 -14.85 9.40 -7.29
C ARG A 160 -15.20 10.50 -8.28
N SER A 161 -16.46 10.60 -8.67
CA SER A 161 -16.95 11.63 -9.61
C SER A 161 -16.80 13.04 -9.03
N GLN A 162 -17.15 13.23 -7.76
CA GLN A 162 -16.93 14.49 -7.04
C GLN A 162 -15.45 14.87 -6.96
N ALA A 163 -14.56 13.91 -6.70
CA ALA A 163 -13.13 14.16 -6.65
C ALA A 163 -12.55 14.54 -8.03
N ARG A 164 -13.04 13.93 -9.13
CA ARG A 164 -12.68 14.35 -10.50
C ARG A 164 -13.15 15.76 -10.82
N ILE A 165 -14.40 16.10 -10.49
CA ILE A 165 -14.94 17.46 -10.65
C ILE A 165 -14.05 18.45 -9.92
N LYS A 166 -13.72 18.18 -8.65
CA LYS A 166 -12.83 19.03 -7.85
C LYS A 166 -11.46 19.20 -8.50
N LEU A 167 -10.87 18.13 -9.04
CA LEU A 167 -9.60 18.21 -9.76
C LEU A 167 -9.71 19.10 -11.00
N TYR A 168 -10.74 18.91 -11.82
CA TYR A 168 -10.90 19.68 -13.06
C TYR A 168 -11.18 21.16 -12.78
N GLU A 169 -12.03 21.48 -11.79
CA GLU A 169 -12.24 22.84 -11.33
C GLU A 169 -10.93 23.49 -10.89
N ASP A 170 -10.10 22.76 -10.12
CA ASP A 170 -8.80 23.25 -9.64
C ASP A 170 -7.79 23.46 -10.78
N ILE A 171 -7.75 22.57 -11.77
CA ILE A 171 -6.93 22.70 -12.98
C ILE A 171 -7.29 23.98 -13.75
N LEU A 172 -8.59 24.20 -13.96
CA LEU A 172 -9.08 25.37 -14.69
C LEU A 172 -8.84 26.65 -13.90
N ALA A 173 -9.19 26.67 -12.61
CA ALA A 173 -9.08 27.86 -11.76
C ALA A 173 -7.63 28.32 -11.54
N ASN A 174 -6.69 27.38 -11.40
CA ASN A 174 -5.29 27.70 -11.08
C ASN A 174 -4.34 27.63 -12.28
N ASN A 175 -4.86 27.44 -13.51
CA ASN A 175 -4.05 27.30 -14.73
C ASN A 175 -2.95 26.24 -14.59
N ARG A 176 -3.30 25.06 -14.05
CA ARG A 176 -2.37 23.94 -13.94
C ARG A 176 -1.91 23.48 -15.33
N GLN A 177 -0.63 23.17 -15.48
CA GLN A 177 -0.01 22.87 -16.77
C GLN A 177 -0.14 21.37 -17.10
N ILE A 178 -1.24 21.01 -17.77
CA ILE A 178 -1.54 19.62 -18.10
C ILE A 178 -0.94 19.24 -19.45
N LEU A 179 0.07 18.38 -19.45
CA LEU A 179 0.82 17.94 -20.63
C LEU A 179 0.11 16.82 -21.40
N LYS A 180 -0.54 15.91 -20.68
CA LYS A 180 -1.33 14.80 -21.22
C LYS A 180 -2.65 14.72 -20.47
N PHE A 181 -3.75 14.45 -21.18
CA PHE A 181 -5.07 14.33 -20.57
C PHE A 181 -5.98 13.43 -21.39
N ASP A 182 -6.43 12.34 -20.78
CA ASP A 182 -7.53 11.51 -21.24
C ASP A 182 -8.45 11.17 -20.05
N PRO A 183 -9.70 11.64 -20.02
CA PRO A 183 -10.64 11.36 -18.93
C PRO A 183 -11.32 9.98 -19.06
N SER A 184 -10.99 9.17 -20.07
CA SER A 184 -11.60 7.86 -20.28
C SER A 184 -11.20 6.85 -19.18
N GLY A 185 -12.13 5.95 -18.83
CA GLY A 185 -11.91 4.93 -17.80
C GLY A 185 -11.47 5.54 -16.45
N ASN A 186 -10.36 5.03 -15.90
CA ASN A 186 -9.74 5.56 -14.68
C ASN A 186 -9.00 6.90 -14.92
N GLY A 187 -8.80 7.28 -16.18
CA GLY A 187 -8.13 8.49 -16.61
C GLY A 187 -6.61 8.34 -16.73
N ARG A 188 -6.04 9.15 -17.61
CA ARG A 188 -4.60 9.31 -17.84
C ARG A 188 -4.26 10.80 -17.81
N ILE A 189 -3.22 11.18 -17.09
CA ILE A 189 -2.87 12.58 -16.93
C ILE A 189 -1.38 12.75 -16.64
N ALA A 190 -0.76 13.77 -17.23
CA ALA A 190 0.58 14.22 -16.86
C ALA A 190 0.56 15.73 -16.60
N GLU A 191 1.13 16.16 -15.48
CA GLU A 191 1.17 17.57 -15.08
C GLU A 191 2.61 18.04 -14.89
N LEU A 192 2.91 19.20 -15.47
CA LEU A 192 4.11 19.97 -15.14
C LEU A 192 3.80 20.93 -14.00
N VAL A 193 4.66 20.91 -12.99
CA VAL A 193 4.62 21.76 -11.81
C VAL A 193 5.89 22.62 -11.82
N GLY A 194 5.72 23.95 -11.77
CA GLY A 194 6.80 24.88 -12.04
C GLY A 194 7.07 25.05 -13.55
N HIS A 195 8.29 25.46 -13.90
CA HIS A 195 8.64 25.89 -15.26
C HIS A 195 9.97 25.30 -15.72
N ILE A 196 10.04 24.91 -16.99
CA ILE A 196 11.28 24.51 -17.66
C ILE A 196 11.70 25.67 -18.54
N GLU A 197 12.54 26.53 -17.98
CA GLU A 197 12.96 27.79 -18.59
C GLU A 197 14.46 28.06 -18.37
N PRO A 198 15.05 29.07 -19.04
CA PRO A 198 16.43 29.46 -18.79
C PRO A 198 16.71 29.72 -17.31
N GLY A 199 17.62 28.93 -16.71
CA GLY A 199 17.94 29.00 -15.29
C GLY A 199 17.46 27.81 -14.47
N THR A 200 16.58 26.98 -15.02
CA THR A 200 16.23 25.66 -14.46
C THR A 200 17.50 24.83 -14.27
N ARG A 201 17.56 24.05 -13.20
CA ARG A 201 18.70 23.19 -12.86
C ARG A 201 18.30 21.76 -12.56
N ASN A 202 17.09 21.56 -12.06
CA ASN A 202 16.61 20.25 -11.66
C ASN A 202 15.21 20.02 -12.24
N VAL A 203 15.00 18.85 -12.81
CA VAL A 203 13.67 18.36 -13.18
C VAL A 203 13.48 16.98 -12.57
N GLY A 204 12.39 16.77 -11.85
CA GLY A 204 11.97 15.43 -11.43
C GLY A 204 10.82 14.91 -12.27
N LEU A 205 10.82 13.62 -12.56
CA LEU A 205 9.75 12.89 -13.24
C LEU A 205 9.23 11.82 -12.27
N PHE A 206 8.07 12.08 -11.66
CA PHE A 206 7.46 11.18 -10.68
C PHE A 206 6.42 10.26 -11.33
N VAL A 207 6.54 8.96 -11.07
CA VAL A 207 5.64 7.90 -11.54
C VAL A 207 4.99 7.22 -10.33
N PRO A 208 3.66 7.29 -10.17
CA PRO A 208 2.95 6.77 -9.01
C PRO A 208 2.70 5.26 -9.10
N GLY A 209 2.06 4.71 -8.06
CA GLY A 209 1.83 3.28 -7.89
C GLY A 209 0.46 2.75 -8.26
N VAL A 210 0.13 1.61 -7.65
CA VAL A 210 -1.19 0.96 -7.69
C VAL A 210 -2.28 1.97 -7.28
N ASN A 211 -3.48 1.80 -7.84
CA ASN A 211 -4.66 2.61 -7.61
C ASN A 211 -4.55 4.05 -8.08
N THR A 212 -3.55 4.38 -8.89
CA THR A 212 -3.51 5.68 -9.56
C THR A 212 -4.69 5.80 -10.52
N GLN A 213 -5.43 6.89 -10.36
CA GLN A 213 -6.58 7.25 -11.19
C GLN A 213 -6.86 8.76 -11.09
N MET A 214 -7.66 9.28 -12.02
CA MET A 214 -7.98 10.70 -12.09
C MET A 214 -8.59 11.26 -10.78
N SER A 215 -9.33 10.45 -10.02
CA SER A 215 -9.96 10.93 -8.78
C SER A 215 -8.98 11.11 -7.61
N ASN A 216 -7.76 10.54 -7.65
CA ASN A 216 -6.75 10.72 -6.61
C ASN A 216 -5.46 11.38 -7.11
N PHE A 217 -5.36 11.71 -8.40
CA PHE A 217 -4.18 12.35 -9.00
C PHE A 217 -3.71 13.62 -8.26
N ASP A 218 -4.62 14.41 -7.67
CA ASP A 218 -4.26 15.64 -6.95
C ASP A 218 -3.29 15.40 -5.78
N ALA A 219 -3.31 14.19 -5.18
CA ALA A 219 -2.37 13.80 -4.13
C ALA A 219 -0.93 13.79 -4.64
N TYR A 220 -0.69 13.13 -5.78
CA TYR A 220 0.62 13.04 -6.42
C TYR A 220 1.07 14.39 -7.00
N ALA A 221 0.16 15.16 -7.57
CA ALA A 221 0.44 16.53 -7.96
C ALA A 221 0.83 17.42 -6.76
N GLY A 222 0.24 17.15 -5.58
CA GLY A 222 0.60 17.76 -4.31
C GLY A 222 2.06 17.50 -3.90
N LEU A 223 2.57 16.28 -4.10
CA LEU A 223 3.99 15.96 -3.91
C LEU A 223 4.86 16.82 -4.84
N GLY A 224 4.55 16.87 -6.14
CA GLY A 224 5.29 17.71 -7.09
C GLY A 224 5.32 19.17 -6.66
N ARG A 225 4.17 19.73 -6.26
CA ARG A 225 4.07 21.11 -5.73
C ARG A 225 4.91 21.32 -4.49
N SER A 226 4.92 20.36 -3.57
CA SER A 226 5.72 20.46 -2.35
C SER A 226 7.22 20.53 -2.65
N LEU A 227 7.71 19.72 -3.58
CA LEU A 227 9.13 19.66 -3.95
C LEU A 227 9.58 20.93 -4.68
N VAL A 228 8.75 21.46 -5.58
CA VAL A 228 9.00 22.75 -6.25
C VAL A 228 8.98 23.90 -5.24
N ALA A 229 8.01 23.91 -4.31
CA ALA A 229 7.91 24.93 -3.26
C ALA A 229 9.11 24.94 -2.31
N ALA A 230 9.75 23.79 -2.14
CA ALA A 230 10.89 23.60 -1.25
C ALA A 230 12.19 24.19 -1.80
N ASP A 231 12.29 24.43 -3.11
CA ASP A 231 13.44 25.07 -3.73
C ASP A 231 13.32 26.60 -3.68
N PRO A 232 13.99 27.28 -2.73
CA PRO A 232 13.91 28.74 -2.62
C PRO A 232 14.56 29.46 -3.81
N THR A 233 15.32 28.75 -4.65
CA THR A 233 15.97 29.33 -5.82
C THR A 233 15.06 29.36 -7.03
N GLY A 234 13.94 28.64 -7.01
CA GLY A 234 12.98 28.56 -8.12
C GLY A 234 13.56 27.90 -9.37
N ARG A 235 14.54 26.98 -9.23
CA ARG A 235 15.24 26.33 -10.35
C ARG A 235 14.86 24.85 -10.51
N THR A 236 13.76 24.45 -9.90
CA THR A 236 13.28 23.07 -9.86
C THR A 236 11.89 22.98 -10.44
N ALA A 237 11.69 22.04 -11.36
CA ALA A 237 10.37 21.68 -11.88
C ALA A 237 10.09 20.20 -11.63
N MET A 238 8.82 19.84 -11.56
CA MET A 238 8.39 18.45 -11.40
C MET A 238 7.37 18.10 -12.48
N VAL A 239 7.54 16.94 -13.10
CA VAL A 239 6.49 16.30 -13.87
C VAL A 239 5.91 15.16 -13.05
N VAL A 240 4.58 15.15 -12.87
CA VAL A 240 3.85 14.04 -12.29
C VAL A 240 3.20 13.28 -13.42
N TRP A 241 3.71 12.09 -13.74
CA TRP A 241 3.33 11.29 -14.89
C TRP A 241 2.42 10.13 -14.47
N ALA A 242 1.14 10.26 -14.76
CA ALA A 242 0.13 9.21 -14.62
C ALA A 242 -0.55 8.95 -15.97
N ASP A 243 0.22 8.94 -17.07
CA ASP A 243 -0.27 8.76 -18.44
C ASP A 243 -0.36 7.28 -18.85
N GLY A 244 -0.78 6.42 -17.91
CA GLY A 244 -0.80 4.97 -18.08
C GLY A 244 -2.02 4.32 -17.42
N VAL A 245 -2.18 3.02 -17.65
CA VAL A 245 -3.18 2.21 -16.92
C VAL A 245 -2.47 1.55 -15.77
N PHE A 246 -2.71 2.04 -14.56
CA PHE A 246 -2.13 1.47 -13.35
C PHE A 246 -2.97 0.29 -12.85
N PRO A 247 -2.36 -0.71 -12.18
CA PRO A 247 -3.11 -1.71 -11.44
C PRO A 247 -4.06 -1.03 -10.46
N GLN A 248 -5.29 -1.50 -10.34
CA GLN A 248 -6.31 -0.96 -9.43
C GLN A 248 -6.51 -1.84 -8.20
N ASN A 249 -5.88 -3.02 -8.17
CA ASN A 249 -5.96 -3.95 -7.06
C ASN A 249 -4.57 -4.51 -6.73
N PRO A 250 -4.00 -4.23 -5.54
CA PRO A 250 -2.64 -4.64 -5.19
C PRO A 250 -2.47 -6.16 -5.09
N VAL A 251 -3.55 -6.93 -4.91
CA VAL A 251 -3.49 -8.39 -4.71
C VAL A 251 -3.48 -9.14 -6.02
N VAL A 252 -4.43 -8.81 -6.90
CA VAL A 252 -4.65 -9.59 -8.12
C VAL A 252 -4.04 -8.93 -9.36
N GLN A 253 -3.79 -7.61 -9.31
CA GLN A 253 -3.18 -6.86 -10.41
C GLN A 253 -1.79 -6.35 -10.03
N GLY A 254 -1.53 -6.06 -8.75
CA GLY A 254 -0.23 -5.61 -8.26
C GLY A 254 0.94 -6.55 -8.60
N PRO A 255 0.78 -7.89 -8.56
CA PRO A 255 1.84 -8.81 -8.98
C PRO A 255 2.02 -8.95 -10.49
N ASP A 256 1.05 -8.53 -11.30
CA ASP A 256 1.07 -8.71 -12.76
C ASP A 256 2.00 -7.67 -13.40
N ALA A 257 3.06 -8.11 -14.10
CA ALA A 257 4.03 -7.24 -14.74
C ALA A 257 3.49 -6.55 -16.01
N SER A 258 2.36 -7.01 -16.56
CA SER A 258 1.85 -6.54 -17.86
C SER A 258 1.50 -5.05 -17.88
N TYR A 259 1.10 -4.48 -16.73
CA TYR A 259 0.87 -3.04 -16.62
C TYR A 259 2.18 -2.26 -16.80
N ALA A 260 3.25 -2.64 -16.09
CA ALA A 260 4.57 -2.03 -16.26
C ALA A 260 5.12 -2.25 -17.69
N GLN A 261 4.97 -3.45 -18.25
CA GLN A 261 5.37 -3.76 -19.63
C GLN A 261 4.66 -2.90 -20.68
N THR A 262 3.41 -2.52 -20.40
CA THR A 262 2.64 -1.62 -21.26
C THR A 262 3.08 -0.16 -21.06
N MET A 263 3.30 0.27 -19.81
CA MET A 263 3.61 1.67 -19.49
C MET A 263 5.08 2.06 -19.72
N ALA A 264 6.03 1.13 -19.62
CA ALA A 264 7.45 1.44 -19.70
C ALA A 264 7.89 2.04 -21.06
N PRO A 265 7.42 1.54 -22.23
CA PRO A 265 7.70 2.19 -23.51
C PRO A 265 7.10 3.60 -23.61
N ASP A 266 5.88 3.80 -23.10
CA ASP A 266 5.20 5.11 -23.11
C ASP A 266 5.95 6.11 -22.21
N LEU A 267 6.39 5.67 -21.02
CA LEU A 267 7.21 6.45 -20.11
C LEU A 267 8.56 6.83 -20.74
N LYS A 268 9.20 5.90 -21.45
CA LYS A 268 10.43 6.17 -22.19
C LYS A 268 10.21 7.25 -23.25
N HIS A 269 9.19 7.12 -24.10
CA HIS A 269 8.89 8.14 -25.12
C HIS A 269 8.57 9.50 -24.51
N PHE A 270 7.78 9.53 -23.43
CA PHE A 270 7.52 10.78 -22.72
C PHE A 270 8.80 11.41 -22.15
N THR A 271 9.73 10.58 -21.66
CA THR A 271 11.02 11.04 -21.14
C THR A 271 11.90 11.63 -22.24
N ASP A 272 11.88 11.06 -23.44
CA ASP A 272 12.58 11.62 -24.60
C ASP A 272 12.02 13.00 -24.98
N ASP A 273 10.70 13.13 -25.00
CA ASP A 273 10.02 14.42 -25.23
C ASP A 273 10.43 15.43 -24.15
N LEU A 274 10.40 15.02 -22.87
CA LEU A 274 10.80 15.86 -21.73
C LEU A 274 12.28 16.29 -21.82
N ARG A 275 13.18 15.37 -22.19
CA ARG A 275 14.60 15.70 -22.38
C ARG A 275 14.78 16.72 -23.51
N GLY A 276 14.04 16.57 -24.61
CA GLY A 276 14.02 17.53 -25.71
C GLY A 276 13.56 18.93 -25.27
N GLU A 277 12.51 19.02 -24.47
CA GLU A 277 12.04 20.30 -23.90
C GLU A 277 13.08 20.93 -22.98
N ILE A 278 13.71 20.14 -22.10
CA ILE A 278 14.79 20.59 -21.22
C ILE A 278 15.95 21.16 -22.04
N SER A 279 16.46 20.41 -23.02
CA SER A 279 17.60 20.83 -23.83
C SER A 279 17.31 22.10 -24.65
N SER A 280 16.08 22.24 -25.16
CA SER A 280 15.69 23.40 -25.97
C SER A 280 15.44 24.69 -25.17
N HIS A 281 14.96 24.60 -23.92
CA HIS A 281 14.57 25.78 -23.13
C HIS A 281 15.51 26.11 -21.96
N ALA A 282 16.07 25.09 -21.29
CA ALA A 282 16.90 25.26 -20.10
C ALA A 282 18.39 24.91 -20.36
N GLY A 283 18.65 24.11 -21.39
CA GLY A 283 19.98 23.65 -21.81
C GLY A 283 20.39 22.30 -21.20
N ASP A 284 21.46 21.72 -21.74
CA ASP A 284 21.89 20.33 -21.44
C ASP A 284 22.47 20.14 -20.02
N GLY A 285 22.64 21.21 -19.25
CA GLY A 285 23.18 21.16 -17.88
C GLY A 285 22.14 20.86 -16.80
N VAL A 286 20.89 20.57 -17.17
CA VAL A 286 19.81 20.27 -16.23
C VAL A 286 19.82 18.80 -15.85
N THR A 287 19.78 18.52 -14.55
CA THR A 287 19.66 17.15 -14.04
C THR A 287 18.20 16.71 -14.11
N LEU A 288 17.92 15.60 -14.80
CA LEU A 288 16.62 14.94 -14.81
C LEU A 288 16.66 13.69 -13.93
N THR A 289 15.75 13.63 -12.96
CA THR A 289 15.63 12.51 -12.01
C THR A 289 14.30 11.80 -12.20
N ALA A 290 14.29 10.53 -12.61
CA ALA A 290 13.09 9.70 -12.55
C ALA A 290 12.88 9.18 -11.13
N ILE A 291 11.64 9.20 -10.66
CA ILE A 291 11.26 8.78 -9.31
C ILE A 291 10.07 7.85 -9.47
N GLY A 292 10.24 6.60 -9.10
CA GLY A 292 9.17 5.61 -9.18
C GLY A 292 8.71 5.20 -7.79
N HIS A 293 7.44 5.43 -7.49
CA HIS A 293 6.83 5.04 -6.22
C HIS A 293 6.04 3.74 -6.36
N SER A 294 6.23 2.76 -5.45
CA SER A 294 5.46 1.53 -5.47
C SER A 294 5.57 0.81 -6.83
N TYR A 295 4.45 0.45 -7.45
CA TYR A 295 4.41 -0.12 -8.80
C TYR A 295 5.03 0.81 -9.88
N GLY A 296 5.01 2.12 -9.66
CA GLY A 296 5.68 3.10 -10.51
C GLY A 296 7.20 2.89 -10.56
N GLY A 297 7.80 2.38 -9.47
CA GLY A 297 9.21 1.98 -9.46
C GLY A 297 9.52 0.80 -10.38
N ALA A 298 8.65 -0.21 -10.44
CA ALA A 298 8.78 -1.30 -11.41
C ALA A 298 8.63 -0.81 -12.86
N THR A 299 7.76 0.19 -13.07
CA THR A 299 7.58 0.83 -14.37
C THR A 299 8.82 1.62 -14.78
N VAL A 300 9.40 2.41 -13.88
CA VAL A 300 10.64 3.16 -14.10
C VAL A 300 11.80 2.21 -14.38
N GLY A 301 12.02 1.20 -13.54
CA GLY A 301 13.10 0.23 -13.72
C GLY A 301 12.98 -0.55 -15.03
N LEU A 302 11.75 -0.93 -15.41
CA LEU A 302 11.54 -1.54 -16.73
C LEU A 302 11.77 -0.55 -17.87
N ALA A 303 11.44 0.74 -17.71
CA ALA A 303 11.75 1.78 -18.69
C ALA A 303 13.25 2.00 -18.88
N GLU A 304 14.08 1.74 -17.86
CA GLU A 304 15.55 1.76 -18.00
C GLU A 304 16.04 0.71 -19.02
N THR A 305 15.36 -0.45 -19.13
CA THR A 305 15.68 -1.46 -20.16
C THR A 305 15.47 -0.94 -21.59
N HIS A 306 14.59 0.05 -21.74
CA HIS A 306 14.36 0.78 -22.99
C HIS A 306 15.29 1.99 -23.17
N GLY A 307 16.23 2.20 -22.25
CA GLY A 307 17.24 3.25 -22.30
C GLY A 307 16.76 4.61 -21.82
N LEU A 308 15.92 4.67 -20.77
CA LEU A 308 15.40 5.88 -20.13
C LEU A 308 16.46 6.99 -20.02
N ASP A 309 16.21 8.14 -20.67
CA ASP A 309 17.19 9.23 -20.80
C ASP A 309 17.17 10.18 -19.60
N VAL A 310 17.63 9.68 -18.45
CA VAL A 310 17.68 10.39 -17.18
C VAL A 310 19.08 10.35 -16.59
N ASP A 311 19.38 11.32 -15.73
CA ASP A 311 20.67 11.40 -15.03
C ASP A 311 20.64 10.56 -13.74
N ARG A 312 19.44 10.44 -13.15
CA ARG A 312 19.22 9.74 -11.88
C ARG A 312 17.91 8.97 -11.89
N VAL A 313 17.88 7.87 -11.13
CA VAL A 313 16.69 7.11 -10.80
C VAL A 313 16.60 6.97 -9.28
N LEU A 314 15.42 7.22 -8.72
CA LEU A 314 15.10 7.00 -7.32
C LEU A 314 13.89 6.05 -7.20
N HIS A 315 14.15 4.87 -6.65
CA HIS A 315 13.11 3.90 -6.28
C HIS A 315 12.59 4.23 -4.88
N VAL A 316 11.33 4.60 -4.74
CA VAL A 316 10.69 4.91 -3.44
C VAL A 316 9.65 3.85 -3.15
N GLU A 317 9.84 3.06 -2.10
CA GLU A 317 8.96 1.93 -1.77
C GLU A 317 8.67 1.08 -3.01
N SER A 318 9.69 0.83 -3.83
CA SER A 318 9.50 0.35 -5.18
C SER A 318 9.20 -1.13 -5.20
N ALA A 319 8.26 -1.56 -6.06
CA ALA A 319 7.94 -2.97 -6.23
C ALA A 319 9.10 -3.81 -6.80
N GLY A 320 10.09 -3.18 -7.46
CA GLY A 320 11.23 -3.87 -8.07
C GLY A 320 11.93 -3.06 -9.16
N MET A 321 13.04 -3.59 -9.67
CA MET A 321 13.84 -3.00 -10.77
C MET A 321 13.20 -3.15 -12.17
N GLY A 322 11.99 -3.71 -12.27
CA GLY A 322 11.33 -4.03 -13.52
C GLY A 322 11.44 -5.52 -13.86
N HIS A 323 10.37 -6.10 -14.41
CA HIS A 323 10.29 -7.51 -14.74
C HIS A 323 11.45 -7.97 -15.62
N GLY A 324 12.17 -9.02 -15.20
CA GLY A 324 13.35 -9.53 -15.91
C GLY A 324 14.65 -8.76 -15.69
N VAL A 325 14.66 -7.72 -14.86
CA VAL A 325 15.88 -6.97 -14.49
C VAL A 325 16.42 -7.50 -13.17
N TRP A 326 17.54 -8.21 -13.22
CA TRP A 326 18.13 -8.88 -12.04
C TRP A 326 19.54 -8.39 -11.72
N SER A 327 20.18 -7.74 -12.67
CA SER A 327 21.56 -7.30 -12.59
C SER A 327 21.80 -6.08 -13.47
N PRO A 328 22.83 -5.28 -13.21
CA PRO A 328 23.20 -4.17 -14.09
C PRO A 328 23.45 -4.58 -15.55
N SER A 329 23.80 -5.84 -15.82
CA SER A 329 23.99 -6.36 -17.18
C SER A 329 22.69 -6.54 -17.97
N ASP A 330 21.54 -6.52 -17.32
CA ASP A 330 20.22 -6.55 -17.97
C ASP A 330 19.82 -5.17 -18.51
N LEU A 331 20.54 -4.11 -18.13
CA LEU A 331 20.33 -2.75 -18.59
C LEU A 331 21.20 -2.44 -19.82
N PRO A 332 20.70 -1.64 -20.79
CA PRO A 332 21.49 -1.27 -21.97
C PRO A 332 22.64 -0.34 -21.59
N ALA A 333 23.67 -0.27 -22.45
CA ALA A 333 24.87 0.54 -22.21
C ALA A 333 24.57 2.03 -21.99
N SER A 334 23.46 2.56 -22.51
CA SER A 334 23.01 3.93 -22.24
C SER A 334 22.74 4.20 -20.75
N GLN A 335 22.52 3.16 -19.95
CA GLN A 335 22.18 3.25 -18.54
C GLN A 335 23.40 3.17 -17.60
N ALA A 336 24.60 2.96 -18.15
CA ALA A 336 25.83 2.76 -17.36
C ALA A 336 26.25 4.00 -16.53
N GLY A 337 25.82 5.20 -16.93
CA GLY A 337 26.13 6.46 -16.23
C GLY A 337 25.05 6.96 -15.27
N VAL A 338 23.90 6.29 -15.22
CA VAL A 338 22.75 6.71 -14.41
C VAL A 338 23.03 6.44 -12.93
N GLN A 339 22.86 7.46 -12.08
CA GLN A 339 22.97 7.29 -10.63
C GLN A 339 21.66 6.75 -10.07
N ARG A 340 21.74 5.68 -9.28
CA ARG A 340 20.55 5.02 -8.74
C ARG A 340 20.51 5.12 -7.23
N TYR A 341 19.31 5.38 -6.74
CA TYR A 341 19.00 5.46 -5.33
C TYR A 341 17.77 4.62 -5.04
N SER A 342 17.66 4.13 -3.82
CA SER A 342 16.44 3.50 -3.33
C SER A 342 16.13 3.95 -1.91
N MET A 343 14.88 3.81 -1.49
CA MET A 343 14.46 3.90 -0.10
C MET A 343 13.21 3.06 0.09
N THR A 344 13.24 2.20 1.10
CA THR A 344 12.08 1.43 1.56
C THR A 344 12.03 1.50 3.07
N ALA A 345 10.88 1.84 3.61
CA ALA A 345 10.68 1.96 5.04
C ALA A 345 10.62 0.56 5.67
N PRO A 346 11.16 0.38 6.88
CA PRO A 346 11.12 -0.93 7.52
C PRO A 346 9.69 -1.44 7.71
N LEU A 347 9.44 -2.71 7.33
CA LEU A 347 8.12 -3.35 7.39
C LEU A 347 7.08 -2.72 6.46
N ASP A 348 7.55 -2.10 5.37
CA ASP A 348 6.69 -1.70 4.28
C ASP A 348 6.04 -2.95 3.62
N PRO A 349 4.74 -2.93 3.29
CA PRO A 349 4.10 -4.05 2.62
C PRO A 349 4.73 -4.41 1.26
N ILE A 350 5.43 -3.47 0.61
CA ILE A 350 6.04 -3.66 -0.69
C ILE A 350 7.21 -4.64 -0.67
N GLU A 351 7.85 -4.85 0.49
CA GLU A 351 8.89 -5.86 0.67
C GLU A 351 8.42 -7.26 0.23
N ILE A 352 7.10 -7.53 0.32
CA ILE A 352 6.49 -8.80 -0.14
C ILE A 352 6.49 -8.92 -1.67
N ALA A 353 6.43 -7.80 -2.38
CA ALA A 353 6.42 -7.74 -3.84
C ALA A 353 7.84 -7.62 -4.46
N GLN A 354 8.81 -7.16 -3.66
CA GLN A 354 10.22 -7.02 -4.07
C GLN A 354 10.91 -8.39 -4.21
N GLY A 355 11.72 -8.54 -5.25
CA GLY A 355 12.46 -9.77 -5.49
C GLY A 355 11.62 -10.90 -6.08
N ASN A 356 12.26 -12.06 -6.29
CA ASN A 356 11.71 -13.14 -7.10
C ASN A 356 10.27 -13.47 -6.66
N ALA A 357 9.30 -13.44 -7.58
CA ALA A 357 7.90 -13.67 -7.30
C ALA A 357 7.61 -15.14 -6.93
N TRP A 358 8.27 -15.65 -5.89
CA TRP A 358 8.28 -17.03 -5.44
C TRP A 358 8.57 -18.03 -6.58
N GLY A 359 9.44 -17.64 -7.51
CA GLY A 359 9.79 -18.44 -8.70
C GLY A 359 8.74 -18.44 -9.82
N LEU A 360 7.73 -17.57 -9.77
CA LEU A 360 6.66 -17.47 -10.78
C LEU A 360 6.95 -16.43 -11.87
N GLU A 361 8.16 -15.88 -11.95
CA GLU A 361 8.42 -14.78 -12.89
C GLU A 361 8.21 -15.15 -14.36
N TRP A 362 8.55 -16.37 -14.75
CA TRP A 362 8.29 -16.87 -16.10
C TRP A 362 6.80 -16.85 -16.51
N THR A 363 5.87 -16.70 -15.56
CA THR A 363 4.43 -16.57 -15.83
C THR A 363 3.99 -15.11 -16.05
N GLY A 364 4.91 -14.14 -16.04
CA GLY A 364 4.61 -12.70 -16.12
C GLY A 364 4.29 -12.05 -14.77
N ILE A 365 4.60 -12.71 -13.66
CA ILE A 365 4.36 -12.20 -12.29
C ILE A 365 5.68 -11.67 -11.71
N GLY A 366 5.66 -10.52 -11.04
CA GLY A 366 6.82 -9.98 -10.33
C GLY A 366 7.57 -8.91 -11.11
N HIS A 367 8.43 -8.21 -10.38
CA HIS A 367 8.94 -6.90 -10.77
C HIS A 367 10.47 -6.84 -10.81
N GLY A 368 11.13 -7.98 -10.98
CA GLY A 368 12.59 -8.07 -11.00
C GLY A 368 13.24 -8.02 -9.63
N ALA A 369 14.52 -7.65 -9.60
CA ALA A 369 15.31 -7.54 -8.39
C ALA A 369 14.77 -6.47 -7.43
N ASP A 370 15.05 -6.70 -6.15
CA ASP A 370 14.89 -5.70 -5.10
C ASP A 370 15.86 -4.52 -5.34
N PRO A 371 15.37 -3.27 -5.46
CA PRO A 371 16.21 -2.09 -5.67
C PRO A 371 17.19 -1.81 -4.53
N ASP A 372 16.85 -2.14 -3.29
CA ASP A 372 17.69 -1.85 -2.11
C ASP A 372 18.97 -2.69 -2.10
N THR A 373 18.89 -3.90 -2.67
CA THR A 373 20.02 -4.81 -2.79
C THR A 373 20.62 -4.86 -4.20
N PHE A 374 20.13 -4.05 -5.14
CA PHE A 374 20.61 -4.05 -6.53
C PHE A 374 22.02 -3.44 -6.64
N PRO A 375 22.98 -4.12 -7.29
CA PRO A 375 24.37 -3.63 -7.36
C PRO A 375 24.47 -2.22 -7.97
N GLY A 376 25.09 -1.30 -7.24
CA GLY A 376 25.32 0.08 -7.68
C GLY A 376 24.20 1.06 -7.32
N VAL A 377 23.15 0.60 -6.65
CA VAL A 377 22.14 1.48 -6.04
C VAL A 377 22.64 1.96 -4.67
N THR A 378 22.37 3.23 -4.37
CA THR A 378 22.60 3.81 -3.04
C THR A 378 21.29 3.82 -2.26
N GLU A 379 21.21 2.96 -1.25
CA GLU A 379 20.08 2.91 -0.32
C GLU A 379 20.07 4.15 0.60
N LEU A 380 18.90 4.77 0.74
CA LEU A 380 18.67 5.99 1.50
C LEU A 380 17.71 5.74 2.67
N GLU A 381 17.98 6.43 3.77
CA GLU A 381 17.14 6.34 4.96
C GLU A 381 15.75 6.96 4.72
N THR A 382 14.70 6.29 5.21
CA THR A 382 13.33 6.84 5.25
C THR A 382 13.07 7.67 6.51
N GLY A 383 13.66 7.27 7.65
CA GLY A 383 13.76 8.10 8.84
C GLY A 383 12.41 8.36 9.51
N ARG A 384 12.16 9.61 9.88
CA ARG A 384 10.98 10.05 10.64
C ARG A 384 9.97 10.83 9.80
N ASP A 385 8.70 10.74 10.19
CA ASP A 385 7.63 11.59 9.67
C ASP A 385 7.77 13.02 10.24
N ALA A 386 7.02 13.96 9.71
CA ALA A 386 7.07 15.38 10.09
C ALA A 386 6.73 15.63 11.58
N ASP A 387 6.02 14.70 12.23
CA ASP A 387 5.71 14.75 13.67
C ASP A 387 6.82 14.15 14.57
N GLY A 388 7.90 13.65 13.96
CA GLY A 388 9.04 13.01 14.63
C GLY A 388 8.85 11.53 14.94
N SER A 389 7.69 10.94 14.63
CA SER A 389 7.48 9.50 14.71
C SER A 389 8.33 8.78 13.66
N GLN A 390 8.74 7.54 13.95
CA GLN A 390 9.48 6.74 12.99
C GLN A 390 8.57 6.40 11.80
N LEU A 391 9.07 6.50 10.57
CA LEU A 391 8.43 5.89 9.40
C LEU A 391 8.77 4.41 9.39
N TRP A 392 7.76 3.58 9.65
CA TRP A 392 7.86 2.13 9.62
C TRP A 392 6.46 1.51 9.58
N GLY A 393 6.38 0.25 9.17
CA GLY A 393 5.14 -0.52 9.15
C GLY A 393 4.18 -0.08 8.06
N LEU A 394 2.96 -0.62 8.07
CA LEU A 394 2.08 -0.58 6.91
C LEU A 394 1.84 0.82 6.33
N SER A 395 1.66 1.86 7.15
CA SER A 395 1.35 3.21 6.63
C SER A 395 2.53 3.90 5.95
N SER A 396 3.78 3.44 6.20
CA SER A 396 4.98 4.06 5.64
C SER A 396 4.95 4.14 4.12
N HIS A 397 4.30 3.19 3.47
CA HIS A 397 4.24 3.05 2.01
C HIS A 397 3.90 4.34 1.28
N SER A 398 2.94 5.10 1.81
CA SER A 398 2.61 6.42 1.26
C SER A 398 3.16 7.55 2.12
N ASP A 399 3.36 7.31 3.42
CA ASP A 399 3.83 8.33 4.37
C ASP A 399 5.25 8.83 4.04
N VAL A 400 6.08 8.01 3.38
CA VAL A 400 7.41 8.45 2.94
C VAL A 400 7.39 9.60 1.92
N LEU A 401 6.25 9.85 1.28
CA LEU A 401 6.06 10.96 0.34
C LEU A 401 5.58 12.25 1.04
N LYS A 402 5.31 12.22 2.35
CA LYS A 402 4.75 13.37 3.07
C LYS A 402 5.75 14.51 3.16
N PRO A 403 5.38 15.73 2.77
CA PRO A 403 6.23 16.90 2.96
C PRO A 403 6.63 17.08 4.43
N GLY A 404 7.92 17.30 4.67
CA GLY A 404 8.47 17.48 6.01
C GLY A 404 9.00 16.21 6.68
N SER A 405 8.79 15.03 6.11
CA SER A 405 9.47 13.82 6.54
C SER A 405 10.95 13.80 6.10
N GLU A 406 11.76 12.97 6.74
CA GLU A 406 13.16 12.76 6.38
C GLU A 406 13.30 12.06 5.02
N SER A 407 12.43 11.09 4.72
CA SER A 407 12.35 10.44 3.40
C SER A 407 12.04 11.46 2.28
N TRP A 408 11.06 12.34 2.48
CA TRP A 408 10.73 13.39 1.51
C TRP A 408 11.89 14.37 1.34
N THR A 409 12.61 14.65 2.42
CA THR A 409 13.82 15.49 2.37
C THR A 409 14.92 14.82 1.53
N ASN A 410 15.07 13.50 1.64
CA ASN A 410 15.98 12.73 0.79
C ASN A 410 15.54 12.76 -0.69
N ILE A 411 14.24 12.61 -0.98
CA ILE A 411 13.70 12.76 -2.35
C ILE A 411 14.09 14.15 -2.92
N TYR A 412 13.84 15.22 -2.17
CA TYR A 412 14.22 16.58 -2.55
C TYR A 412 15.73 16.73 -2.80
N ARG A 413 16.58 16.11 -1.96
CA ARG A 413 18.05 16.16 -2.10
C ARG A 413 18.54 15.38 -3.33
N VAL A 414 17.93 14.24 -3.65
CA VAL A 414 18.25 13.52 -4.89
C VAL A 414 17.91 14.36 -6.11
N ILE A 415 16.77 15.06 -6.13
CA ILE A 415 16.39 15.96 -7.23
C ILE A 415 17.38 17.13 -7.34
N THR A 416 17.70 17.78 -6.23
CA THR A 416 18.48 19.03 -6.21
C THR A 416 20.00 18.85 -6.14
N THR A 417 20.49 17.61 -6.17
CA THR A 417 21.93 17.29 -5.98
C THR A 417 22.45 17.71 -4.61
N GLY A 418 21.58 17.66 -3.60
CA GLY A 418 21.94 17.90 -2.20
C GLY A 418 22.62 16.69 -1.55
N PRO A 419 23.24 16.86 -0.37
CA PRO A 419 23.79 15.75 0.39
C PRO A 419 22.66 14.86 0.90
N VAL A 420 22.62 13.61 0.42
CA VAL A 420 21.64 12.58 0.85
C VAL A 420 22.05 11.94 2.17
N THR A 421 21.09 11.32 2.86
CA THR A 421 21.34 10.48 4.04
C THR A 421 21.26 9.01 3.63
N PRO A 422 22.39 8.27 3.53
CA PRO A 422 22.38 6.84 3.27
C PRO A 422 21.71 6.07 4.41
N ASP A 423 21.16 4.90 4.12
CA ASP A 423 20.58 4.04 5.17
C ASP A 423 21.65 3.55 6.18
N GLY A 424 21.24 3.34 7.43
CA GLY A 424 22.13 2.85 8.49
C GLY A 424 21.76 3.19 9.95
N THR A 425 20.60 3.80 10.22
CA THR A 425 20.27 4.33 11.56
C THR A 425 18.91 3.94 12.13
N PHE A 426 18.18 3.00 11.52
CA PHE A 426 16.95 2.49 12.14
C PHE A 426 17.22 1.91 13.53
N ASP A 427 16.76 2.60 14.58
CA ASP A 427 16.86 2.16 15.97
C ASP A 427 15.50 1.62 16.45
N PRO A 428 15.29 0.29 16.45
CA PRO A 428 14.03 -0.30 16.89
C PRO A 428 13.73 -0.05 18.39
N ARG A 429 14.70 0.43 19.18
CA ARG A 429 14.48 0.70 20.62
C ARG A 429 13.54 1.87 20.87
N GLY A 430 13.51 2.87 19.98
CA GLY A 430 12.55 3.98 20.07
C GLY A 430 11.10 3.54 19.83
N ILE A 431 10.90 2.41 19.14
CA ILE A 431 9.58 1.80 18.92
C ILE A 431 9.08 1.13 20.20
N LEU A 432 9.98 0.54 20.99
CA LEU A 432 9.62 -0.16 22.23
C LEU A 432 9.30 0.79 23.40
N GLU A 433 9.69 2.06 23.32
CA GLU A 433 9.35 3.06 24.36
C GLU A 433 7.96 3.71 24.13
N HIS A 434 7.43 3.65 22.91
CA HIS A 434 6.14 4.28 22.54
C HIS A 434 5.14 3.36 21.81
N GLY A 435 5.49 2.11 21.48
CA GLY A 435 4.73 1.25 20.56
C GLY A 435 4.67 -0.24 20.93
N VAL A 436 4.72 -0.59 22.22
CA VAL A 436 4.46 -1.96 22.68
C VAL A 436 2.95 -2.25 22.62
N GLU A 437 2.39 -2.42 21.43
CA GLU A 437 1.09 -3.06 21.26
C GLU A 437 0.98 -3.97 20.02
N PHE A 438 1.95 -3.98 19.11
CA PHE A 438 1.84 -4.76 17.86
C PHE A 438 2.65 -6.06 17.79
N LEU A 439 3.60 -6.32 18.71
CA LEU A 439 4.53 -7.46 18.59
C LEU A 439 4.57 -8.42 19.77
N ASN A 440 3.82 -8.19 20.84
CA ASN A 440 3.75 -9.11 21.98
C ASN A 440 2.31 -9.53 22.24
N ASP A 441 1.89 -10.62 21.59
CA ASP A 441 1.14 -11.67 22.28
C ASP A 441 1.13 -12.97 21.45
N GLY A 442 2.17 -13.78 21.69
CA GLY A 442 2.02 -15.24 21.68
C GLY A 442 2.42 -15.99 20.42
N GLY A 443 3.71 -15.96 20.04
CA GLY A 443 4.28 -16.89 19.06
C GLY A 443 5.75 -17.18 19.33
N VAL A 444 6.02 -18.30 19.98
CA VAL A 444 7.38 -18.77 20.29
C VAL A 444 8.20 -18.90 19.01
N LEU A 445 9.28 -18.13 18.90
CA LEU A 445 10.34 -18.32 17.91
C LEU A 445 11.00 -19.69 18.15
N ARG A 446 10.97 -20.54 17.12
CA ARG A 446 11.98 -21.57 16.88
C ARG A 446 12.49 -21.45 15.47
#